data_AF-A0A956QYW9-F1
#
_entry.id   AF-A0A956QYW9-F1
#
_cell.length_a   1.000
_cell.length_b   1.000
_cell.length_c   1.000
_cell.angle_alpha   90.00
_cell.angle_beta   90.00
_cell.angle_gamma   90.00
#
_symmetry.space_group_name_H-M   'P 1'
#
loop_
_entity.id
_entity.type
_entity.pdbx_description
1 polymer ?
#
loop_
_entity_poly.entity_id
_entity_poly.type
_entity_poly.pdbx_seq_one_letter_code
_entity_poly.pdbx_strand_id
1 'polypeptide(L)'
;HGTAIISGAALLNAAELTGRKLEDIKVVVSGAGASAVSCSRFYFSLGIKPENLLMCDSRGVIHPGRDDINDIKREFLRETDKRTLADALEGADLFLGLSVGGLVKPEMIMKMNPDPIIFALANPEPEIPYDVARAARPDAIVATGRSDFDNQVNNVLGFPGIFRGALDVRATAITEEMKVAAAMALAELARKDVPEVVAQAYGEDFSFGRNYIIPKPFDPRVIQWVAPAVAKAAFDGGVAQIPFDEGAYRERMRSLLGGSTAVLRRFVRRAQQDPKRLAFTEAEDSRILEACRIMIDEKICRPQLIGDPERIRAIAGKQDIELDPSGYDILDPRTDSRLEAYADQLYRQRSRKGVDQVLARTLMQRPNYFGTMMVARGDADGLVSGINYSYPETIRPALQIVGLA
;
A
#
# COMPACT_ATOMS: atom_id res chain seq x y z
N HIS A 1 -21.44 -12.44 4.65
CA HIS A 1 -20.07 -12.76 4.19
C HIS A 1 -19.16 -11.53 4.14
N GLY A 2 -19.48 -10.47 3.37
CA GLY A 2 -18.60 -9.28 3.29
C GLY A 2 -18.20 -8.72 4.65
N THR A 3 -19.19 -8.43 5.50
CA THR A 3 -18.95 -7.87 6.85
C THR A 3 -18.08 -8.78 7.69
N ALA A 4 -18.32 -10.10 7.62
CA ALA A 4 -17.54 -11.09 8.35
C ALA A 4 -16.06 -11.08 7.95
N ILE A 5 -15.76 -11.04 6.65
CA ILE A 5 -14.38 -11.04 6.15
C ILE A 5 -13.64 -9.79 6.60
N ILE A 6 -14.26 -8.61 6.43
CA ILE A 6 -13.65 -7.33 6.76
C ILE A 6 -13.49 -7.17 8.28
N SER A 7 -14.51 -7.51 9.06
CA SER A 7 -14.42 -7.47 10.52
C SER A 7 -13.43 -8.51 11.05
N GLY A 8 -13.32 -9.67 10.40
CA GLY A 8 -12.33 -10.68 10.72
C GLY A 8 -10.90 -10.21 10.46
N ALA A 9 -10.64 -9.52 9.34
CA ALA A 9 -9.34 -8.91 9.07
C ALA A 9 -8.95 -7.89 10.14
N ALA A 10 -9.91 -7.03 10.52
CA ALA A 10 -9.73 -6.07 11.61
C ALA A 10 -9.48 -6.78 12.96
N LEU A 11 -10.21 -7.86 13.26
CA LEU A 11 -10.00 -8.68 14.46
C LEU A 11 -8.59 -9.27 14.53
N LEU A 12 -8.09 -9.84 13.43
CA LEU A 12 -6.73 -10.40 13.37
C LEU A 12 -5.67 -9.37 13.75
N ASN A 13 -5.82 -8.13 13.25
CA ASN A 13 -4.90 -7.05 13.55
C ASN A 13 -5.09 -6.43 14.93
N ALA A 14 -6.33 -6.35 15.43
CA ALA A 14 -6.59 -5.91 16.79
C ALA A 14 -6.07 -6.91 17.83
N ALA A 15 -6.18 -8.22 17.55
CA ALA A 15 -5.59 -9.28 18.38
C ALA A 15 -4.06 -9.17 18.41
N GLU A 16 -3.41 -8.98 17.26
CA GLU A 16 -1.97 -8.73 17.15
C GLU A 16 -1.52 -7.54 18.01
N LEU A 17 -2.16 -6.37 17.82
CA LEU A 17 -1.81 -5.13 18.52
C LEU A 17 -2.00 -5.22 20.04
N THR A 18 -2.89 -6.09 20.49
CA THR A 18 -3.18 -6.28 21.92
C THR A 18 -2.52 -7.53 22.50
N GLY A 19 -1.70 -8.25 21.72
CA GLY A 19 -0.98 -9.44 22.15
C GLY A 19 -1.89 -10.61 22.54
N ARG A 20 -3.13 -10.64 22.05
CA ARG A 20 -4.13 -11.67 22.39
C ARG A 20 -4.09 -12.83 21.40
N LYS A 21 -4.25 -14.05 21.91
CA LYS A 21 -4.57 -15.22 21.08
C LYS A 21 -6.07 -15.23 20.81
N LEU A 22 -6.47 -15.49 19.57
CA LEU A 22 -7.89 -15.52 19.17
C LEU A 22 -8.72 -16.46 20.04
N GLU A 23 -8.18 -17.63 20.38
CA GLU A 23 -8.87 -18.62 21.20
C GLU A 23 -9.21 -18.15 22.63
N ASP A 24 -8.57 -17.10 23.12
CA ASP A 24 -8.75 -16.55 24.47
C ASP A 24 -9.65 -15.29 24.49
N ILE A 25 -9.99 -14.72 23.32
CA ILE A 25 -10.75 -13.47 23.21
C ILE A 25 -12.22 -13.71 23.58
N LYS A 26 -12.71 -12.99 24.59
CA LYS A 26 -14.14 -12.95 24.95
C LYS A 26 -14.90 -11.97 24.06
N VAL A 27 -15.80 -12.49 23.24
CA VAL A 27 -16.55 -11.75 22.23
C VAL A 27 -18.00 -11.54 22.69
N VAL A 28 -18.47 -10.30 22.61
CA VAL A 28 -19.90 -9.97 22.78
C VAL A 28 -20.43 -9.43 21.47
N VAL A 29 -21.46 -10.08 20.93
CA VAL A 29 -22.13 -9.67 19.70
C VAL A 29 -23.48 -9.05 20.03
N SER A 30 -23.72 -7.82 19.57
CA SER A 30 -25.05 -7.20 19.63
C SER A 30 -25.75 -7.34 18.29
N GLY A 31 -26.86 -8.07 18.28
CA GLY A 31 -27.62 -8.48 17.11
C GLY A 31 -27.61 -10.00 16.93
N ALA A 32 -28.72 -10.53 16.43
CA ALA A 32 -28.87 -11.96 16.06
C ALA A 32 -29.42 -12.13 14.64
N GLY A 33 -29.21 -11.12 13.79
CA GLY A 33 -29.56 -11.15 12.37
C GLY A 33 -28.50 -11.85 11.51
N ALA A 34 -28.72 -11.87 10.19
CA ALA A 34 -27.85 -12.57 9.25
C ALA A 34 -26.38 -12.12 9.31
N SER A 35 -26.12 -10.83 9.47
CA SER A 35 -24.74 -10.30 9.61
C SER A 35 -24.08 -10.80 10.89
N ALA A 36 -24.77 -10.72 12.03
CA ALA A 36 -24.24 -11.16 13.33
C ALA A 36 -23.91 -12.65 13.33
N VAL A 37 -24.84 -13.48 12.83
CA VAL A 37 -24.64 -14.92 12.67
C VAL A 37 -23.48 -15.23 11.74
N SER A 38 -23.41 -14.56 10.57
CA SER A 38 -22.33 -14.77 9.60
C SER A 38 -20.97 -14.35 10.14
N CYS A 39 -20.88 -13.26 10.91
CA CYS A 39 -19.61 -12.82 11.50
C CYS A 39 -19.17 -13.74 12.64
N SER A 40 -20.12 -14.16 13.49
CA SER A 40 -19.84 -15.07 14.61
C SER A 40 -19.30 -16.42 14.13
N ARG A 41 -19.96 -17.03 13.13
CA ARG A 41 -19.47 -18.27 12.51
C ARG A 41 -18.09 -18.11 11.89
N PHE A 42 -17.85 -16.99 11.21
CA PHE A 42 -16.55 -16.72 10.61
C PHE A 42 -15.46 -16.51 11.67
N TYR A 43 -15.79 -15.86 12.79
CA TYR A 43 -14.87 -15.72 13.92
C TYR A 43 -14.50 -17.08 14.50
N PHE A 44 -15.43 -18.05 14.53
CA PHE A 44 -15.09 -19.43 14.86
C PHE A 44 -14.12 -20.05 13.86
N SER A 45 -14.33 -19.85 12.55
CA SER A 45 -13.39 -20.28 11.50
C SER A 45 -11.99 -19.66 11.64
N LEU A 46 -11.89 -18.44 12.19
CA LEU A 46 -10.60 -17.78 12.47
C LEU A 46 -9.93 -18.28 13.75
N GLY A 47 -10.66 -18.96 14.64
CA GLY A 47 -10.11 -19.54 15.87
C GLY A 47 -10.69 -18.99 17.18
N ILE A 48 -11.71 -18.11 17.14
CA ILE A 48 -12.47 -17.78 18.36
C ILE A 48 -13.19 -19.03 18.83
N LYS A 49 -13.05 -19.38 20.11
CA LYS A 49 -13.76 -20.53 20.68
C LYS A 49 -15.26 -20.23 20.82
N PRO A 50 -16.16 -21.13 20.41
CA PRO A 50 -17.60 -20.91 20.52
C PRO A 50 -18.06 -20.51 21.93
N GLU A 51 -17.49 -21.09 22.98
CA GLU A 51 -17.76 -20.81 24.39
C GLU A 51 -17.40 -19.39 24.83
N ASN A 52 -16.48 -18.72 24.11
CA ASN A 52 -16.05 -17.36 24.41
C ASN A 52 -16.92 -16.28 23.74
N LEU A 53 -17.94 -16.67 22.98
CA LEU A 53 -18.84 -15.74 22.29
C LEU A 53 -20.22 -15.73 22.95
N LEU A 54 -20.64 -14.56 23.43
CA LEU A 54 -22.01 -14.29 23.87
C LEU A 54 -22.73 -13.45 22.81
N MET A 55 -23.90 -13.90 22.38
CA MET A 55 -24.74 -13.17 21.43
C MET A 55 -25.97 -12.61 22.14
N CYS A 56 -26.25 -11.33 21.90
CA CYS A 56 -27.40 -10.61 22.44
C CYS A 56 -28.37 -10.25 21.30
N ASP A 57 -29.65 -10.56 21.47
CA ASP A 57 -30.71 -10.05 20.60
C ASP A 57 -31.54 -8.97 21.31
N SER A 58 -32.69 -8.61 20.75
CA SER A 58 -33.58 -7.59 21.32
C SER A 58 -34.13 -7.93 22.71
N ARG A 59 -34.01 -9.18 23.19
CA ARG A 59 -34.43 -9.59 24.54
C ARG A 59 -33.24 -9.90 25.45
N GLY A 60 -32.02 -9.57 25.05
CA GLY A 60 -30.80 -9.78 25.84
C GLY A 60 -30.00 -10.99 25.38
N VAL A 61 -29.20 -11.54 26.30
CA VAL A 61 -28.29 -12.67 26.01
C VAL A 61 -29.08 -13.89 25.54
N ILE A 62 -28.56 -14.61 24.55
CA ILE A 62 -29.10 -15.88 24.08
C ILE A 62 -28.58 -17.00 25.01
N HIS A 63 -29.45 -17.52 25.87
CA HIS A 63 -29.12 -18.55 26.86
C HIS A 63 -30.21 -19.63 26.96
N PRO A 64 -29.91 -20.83 27.51
CA PRO A 64 -30.83 -21.99 27.50
C PRO A 64 -32.16 -21.80 28.24
N GLY A 65 -32.22 -20.87 29.19
CA GLY A 65 -33.45 -20.53 29.92
C GLY A 65 -34.44 -19.64 29.14
N ARG A 66 -34.25 -19.43 27.84
CA ARG A 66 -35.16 -18.68 26.98
C ARG A 66 -35.99 -19.61 26.09
N ASP A 67 -37.30 -19.36 26.04
CA ASP A 67 -38.24 -20.17 25.25
C ASP A 67 -38.42 -19.65 23.81
N ASP A 68 -37.90 -18.47 23.49
CA ASP A 68 -38.09 -17.77 22.21
C ASP A 68 -36.94 -17.98 21.20
N ILE A 69 -36.25 -19.11 21.32
CA ILE A 69 -35.04 -19.43 20.56
C ILE A 69 -35.38 -20.22 19.30
N ASN A 70 -35.17 -19.61 18.13
CA ASN A 70 -35.28 -20.28 16.83
C ASN A 70 -34.05 -21.13 16.50
N ASP A 71 -34.13 -21.97 15.46
CA ASP A 71 -33.07 -22.91 15.09
C ASP A 71 -31.71 -22.27 14.82
N ILE A 72 -31.70 -21.05 14.26
CA ILE A 72 -30.45 -20.32 13.97
C ILE A 72 -29.78 -19.88 15.28
N LYS A 73 -30.57 -19.39 16.25
CA LYS A 73 -30.05 -18.91 17.54
C LYS A 73 -29.57 -20.05 18.44
N ARG A 74 -30.05 -21.29 18.24
CA ARG A 74 -29.65 -22.46 19.04
C ARG A 74 -28.14 -22.69 19.05
N GLU A 75 -27.45 -22.42 17.94
CA GLU A 75 -25.99 -22.52 17.84
C GLU A 75 -25.24 -21.60 18.82
N PHE A 76 -25.86 -20.48 19.20
CA PHE A 76 -25.28 -19.43 20.04
C PHE A 76 -25.77 -19.49 21.50
N LEU A 77 -26.49 -20.55 21.89
CA LEU A 77 -26.88 -20.77 23.28
C LEU A 77 -25.66 -20.96 24.17
N ARG A 78 -25.54 -20.15 25.22
CA ARG A 78 -24.47 -20.28 26.21
C ARG A 78 -25.03 -20.28 27.62
N GLU A 79 -24.52 -21.21 28.44
CA GLU A 79 -24.78 -21.22 29.87
C GLU A 79 -24.03 -20.06 30.52
N THR A 80 -24.78 -19.13 31.09
CA THR A 80 -24.25 -17.94 31.77
C THR A 80 -25.34 -17.36 32.67
N ASP A 81 -24.95 -16.59 33.68
CA ASP A 81 -25.81 -15.79 34.54
C ASP A 81 -26.12 -14.40 33.96
N LYS A 82 -25.37 -13.96 32.95
CA LYS A 82 -25.55 -12.67 32.26
C LYS A 82 -26.87 -12.64 31.49
N ARG A 83 -27.61 -11.53 31.56
CA ARG A 83 -28.95 -11.41 30.93
C ARG A 83 -29.05 -10.24 29.96
N THR A 84 -28.38 -9.13 30.24
CA THR A 84 -28.41 -7.93 29.41
C THR A 84 -27.13 -7.77 28.58
N LEU A 85 -27.16 -6.88 27.59
CA LEU A 85 -25.95 -6.49 26.85
C LEU A 85 -24.90 -5.87 27.78
N ALA A 86 -25.32 -5.09 28.77
CA ALA A 86 -24.40 -4.49 29.74
C ALA A 86 -23.69 -5.56 30.58
N ASP A 87 -24.40 -6.60 31.00
CA ASP A 87 -23.81 -7.74 31.73
C ASP A 87 -22.83 -8.51 30.82
N ALA A 88 -23.23 -8.73 29.55
CA ALA A 88 -22.41 -9.40 28.54
C ALA A 88 -21.04 -8.72 28.39
N LEU A 89 -21.03 -7.38 28.28
CA LEU A 89 -19.83 -6.55 28.08
C LEU A 89 -18.85 -6.55 29.26
N GLU A 90 -19.30 -6.87 30.48
CA GLU A 90 -18.43 -6.93 31.65
C GLU A 90 -17.35 -8.00 31.48
N GLY A 91 -16.08 -7.58 31.47
CA GLY A 91 -14.93 -8.46 31.25
C GLY A 91 -14.80 -9.03 29.83
N ALA A 92 -15.48 -8.44 28.84
CA ALA A 92 -15.31 -8.78 27.43
C ALA A 92 -14.05 -8.12 26.85
N ASP A 93 -13.42 -8.76 25.86
CA ASP A 93 -12.28 -8.21 25.12
C ASP A 93 -12.72 -7.53 23.83
N LEU A 94 -13.75 -8.08 23.18
CA LEU A 94 -14.27 -7.58 21.91
C LEU A 94 -15.78 -7.38 21.95
N PHE A 95 -16.22 -6.20 21.53
CA PHE A 95 -17.61 -5.92 21.19
C PHE A 95 -17.79 -5.86 19.67
N LEU A 96 -18.76 -6.61 19.15
CA LEU A 96 -19.20 -6.58 17.76
C LEU A 96 -20.66 -6.14 17.68
N GLY A 97 -20.86 -4.86 17.36
CA GLY A 97 -22.16 -4.27 17.09
C GLY A 97 -22.59 -4.50 15.64
N LEU A 98 -23.71 -5.18 15.47
CA LEU A 98 -24.39 -5.41 14.19
C LEU A 98 -25.92 -5.25 14.38
N SER A 99 -26.32 -4.23 15.14
CA SER A 99 -27.72 -4.00 15.55
C SER A 99 -28.16 -2.54 15.33
N VAL A 100 -28.72 -1.90 16.37
CA VAL A 100 -29.32 -0.56 16.33
C VAL A 100 -28.38 0.45 16.97
N GLY A 101 -28.31 1.65 16.39
CA GLY A 101 -27.48 2.75 16.90
C GLY A 101 -27.85 3.20 18.31
N GLY A 102 -26.87 3.75 19.03
CA GLY A 102 -27.04 4.33 20.37
C GLY A 102 -27.35 3.34 21.51
N LEU A 103 -27.24 2.03 21.27
CA LEU A 103 -27.52 0.99 22.26
C LEU A 103 -26.45 0.89 23.36
N VAL A 104 -25.19 1.20 23.02
CA VAL A 104 -24.04 1.06 23.92
C VAL A 104 -23.68 2.40 24.52
N LYS A 105 -23.59 2.44 25.85
CA LYS A 105 -23.23 3.64 26.62
C LYS A 105 -21.77 3.60 27.08
N PRO A 106 -21.14 4.76 27.35
CA PRO A 106 -19.78 4.85 27.89
C PRO A 106 -19.54 3.94 29.10
N GLU A 107 -20.45 3.93 30.06
CA GLU A 107 -20.37 3.11 31.27
C GLU A 107 -20.35 1.59 31.01
N MET A 108 -20.89 1.13 29.87
CA MET A 108 -20.84 -0.29 29.51
C MET A 108 -19.44 -0.68 29.01
N ILE A 109 -18.85 0.11 28.14
CA ILE A 109 -17.51 -0.17 27.60
C ILE A 109 -16.40 0.08 28.62
N MET A 110 -16.65 0.88 29.66
CA MET A 110 -15.74 1.02 30.80
C MET A 110 -15.58 -0.26 31.64
N LYS A 111 -16.52 -1.20 31.54
CA LYS A 111 -16.44 -2.50 32.25
C LYS A 111 -15.77 -3.62 31.43
N MET A 112 -15.41 -3.36 30.18
CA MET A 112 -14.64 -4.30 29.35
C MET A 112 -13.19 -4.40 29.86
N ASN A 113 -12.49 -5.48 29.48
CA ASN A 113 -11.08 -5.67 29.80
C ASN A 113 -10.20 -4.49 29.28
N PRO A 114 -8.97 -4.33 29.79
CA PRO A 114 -7.99 -3.38 29.23
C PRO A 114 -7.81 -3.56 27.71
N ASP A 115 -7.52 -2.50 26.98
CA ASP A 115 -7.35 -2.54 25.52
C ASP A 115 -8.51 -3.19 24.75
N PRO A 116 -9.76 -2.71 24.94
CA PRO A 116 -10.93 -3.35 24.38
C PRO A 116 -11.01 -3.07 22.89
N ILE A 117 -11.54 -4.04 22.16
CA ILE A 117 -11.79 -3.96 20.73
C ILE A 117 -13.27 -3.64 20.53
N ILE A 118 -13.59 -2.46 20.03
CA ILE A 118 -14.97 -1.97 19.90
C ILE A 118 -15.29 -1.80 18.41
N PHE A 119 -15.99 -2.78 17.84
CA PHE A 119 -16.49 -2.70 16.47
C PHE A 119 -17.97 -2.32 16.50
N ALA A 120 -18.28 -1.03 16.37
CA ALA A 120 -19.65 -0.50 16.33
C ALA A 120 -20.07 -0.28 14.86
N LEU A 121 -20.61 -1.33 14.22
CA LEU A 121 -20.75 -1.40 12.77
C LEU A 121 -22.17 -1.09 12.26
N ALA A 122 -23.12 -0.72 13.13
CA ALA A 122 -24.41 -0.20 12.70
C ALA A 122 -24.25 1.05 11.83
N ASN A 123 -25.12 1.18 10.83
CA ASN A 123 -25.19 2.33 9.94
C ASN A 123 -26.64 2.85 9.86
N PRO A 124 -26.86 4.17 9.68
CA PRO A 124 -25.84 5.23 9.61
C PRO A 124 -25.27 5.64 10.98
N GLU A 125 -25.97 5.29 12.06
CA GLU A 125 -25.56 5.58 13.44
C GLU A 125 -25.02 4.30 14.11
N PRO A 126 -23.75 4.32 14.57
CA PRO A 126 -23.16 3.20 15.29
C PRO A 126 -23.83 2.93 16.65
N GLU A 127 -23.63 1.73 17.19
CA GLU A 127 -24.11 1.34 18.53
C GLU A 127 -23.59 2.27 19.63
N ILE A 128 -22.38 2.81 19.45
CA ILE A 128 -21.81 3.91 20.23
C ILE A 128 -21.04 4.84 19.28
N PRO A 129 -21.22 6.17 19.33
CA PRO A 129 -20.47 7.09 18.47
C PRO A 129 -18.94 6.95 18.66
N TYR A 130 -18.17 7.08 17.58
CA TYR A 130 -16.71 6.87 17.58
C TYR A 130 -16.00 7.73 18.64
N ASP A 131 -16.24 9.04 18.62
CA ASP A 131 -15.60 10.00 19.53
C ASP A 131 -15.97 9.73 20.99
N VAL A 132 -17.21 9.29 21.24
CA VAL A 132 -17.70 8.95 22.58
C VAL A 132 -17.00 7.70 23.10
N ALA A 133 -16.85 6.67 22.26
CA ALA A 133 -16.13 5.45 22.63
C ALA A 133 -14.65 5.75 22.94
N ARG A 134 -13.98 6.55 22.09
CA ARG A 134 -12.58 6.96 22.27
C ARG A 134 -12.36 7.82 23.51
N ALA A 135 -13.28 8.74 23.81
CA ALA A 135 -13.20 9.57 25.00
C ALA A 135 -13.38 8.73 26.29
N ALA A 136 -14.32 7.77 26.29
CA ALA A 136 -14.58 6.92 27.44
C ALA A 136 -13.52 5.83 27.66
N ARG A 137 -12.91 5.32 26.57
CA ARG A 137 -11.84 4.33 26.60
C ARG A 137 -10.71 4.73 25.65
N PRO A 138 -9.77 5.58 26.09
CA PRO A 138 -8.62 6.00 25.28
C PRO A 138 -7.71 4.84 24.84
N ASP A 139 -7.73 3.75 25.59
CA ASP A 139 -7.05 2.49 25.29
C ASP A 139 -7.82 1.60 24.30
N ALA A 140 -9.01 1.97 23.84
CA ALA A 140 -9.77 1.14 22.91
C ALA A 140 -9.25 1.20 21.47
N ILE A 141 -9.27 0.06 20.79
CA ILE A 141 -9.25 0.00 19.33
C ILE A 141 -10.71 0.11 18.87
N VAL A 142 -11.06 1.21 18.23
CA VAL A 142 -12.45 1.49 17.81
C VAL A 142 -12.54 1.41 16.30
N ALA A 143 -13.56 0.73 15.78
CA ALA A 143 -13.87 0.62 14.37
C ALA A 143 -15.37 0.84 14.12
N THR A 144 -15.71 1.48 13.00
CA THR A 144 -17.11 1.68 12.60
C THR A 144 -17.31 1.31 11.13
N GLY A 145 -18.57 1.27 10.68
CA GLY A 145 -18.87 1.12 9.25
C GLY A 145 -18.67 2.39 8.42
N ARG A 146 -18.47 3.54 9.07
CA ARG A 146 -18.44 4.86 8.44
C ARG A 146 -17.04 5.23 7.95
N SER A 147 -16.98 6.05 6.90
CA SER A 147 -15.74 6.43 6.22
C SER A 147 -15.03 7.64 6.82
N ASP A 148 -15.73 8.41 7.66
CA ASP A 148 -15.25 9.63 8.30
C ASP A 148 -14.44 9.39 9.58
N PHE A 149 -14.26 8.13 9.97
CA PHE A 149 -13.48 7.73 11.14
C PHE A 149 -12.39 6.71 10.76
N ASP A 150 -11.42 6.56 11.66
CA ASP A 150 -10.41 5.50 11.58
C ASP A 150 -11.05 4.11 11.55
N ASN A 151 -10.25 3.13 11.07
CA ASN A 151 -10.63 1.73 11.08
C ASN A 151 -12.02 1.46 10.46
N GLN A 152 -12.27 1.94 9.24
CA GLN A 152 -13.53 1.69 8.55
C GLN A 152 -13.66 0.20 8.20
N VAL A 153 -14.55 -0.51 8.92
CA VAL A 153 -14.92 -1.90 8.65
C VAL A 153 -16.16 -1.88 7.75
N ASN A 154 -15.92 -1.76 6.44
CA ASN A 154 -16.97 -1.75 5.43
C ASN A 154 -16.66 -2.69 4.27
N ASN A 155 -17.70 -3.35 3.75
CA ASN A 155 -17.62 -4.39 2.72
C ASN A 155 -17.06 -3.90 1.39
N VAL A 156 -17.12 -2.59 1.12
CA VAL A 156 -16.55 -1.96 -0.09
C VAL A 156 -15.07 -2.31 -0.28
N LEU A 157 -14.33 -2.51 0.82
CA LEU A 157 -12.91 -2.89 0.79
C LEU A 157 -12.68 -4.29 0.22
N GLY A 158 -13.55 -5.25 0.53
CA GLY A 158 -13.26 -6.67 0.27
C GLY A 158 -13.78 -7.17 -1.07
N PHE A 159 -14.98 -6.75 -1.44
CA PHE A 159 -15.69 -7.35 -2.58
C PHE A 159 -14.93 -7.30 -3.90
N PRO A 160 -14.28 -6.19 -4.31
CA PRO A 160 -13.55 -6.15 -5.57
C PRO A 160 -12.45 -7.23 -5.65
N GLY A 161 -11.64 -7.37 -4.59
CA GLY A 161 -10.56 -8.35 -4.54
C GLY A 161 -11.06 -9.80 -4.45
N ILE A 162 -12.07 -10.05 -3.62
CA ILE A 162 -12.64 -11.38 -3.42
C ILE A 162 -13.27 -11.90 -4.71
N PHE A 163 -14.14 -11.10 -5.34
CA PHE A 163 -14.77 -11.50 -6.59
C PHE A 163 -13.75 -11.62 -7.72
N ARG A 164 -12.74 -10.74 -7.78
CA ARG A 164 -11.68 -10.87 -8.79
C ARG A 164 -10.97 -12.21 -8.69
N GLY A 165 -10.55 -12.60 -7.48
CA GLY A 165 -9.91 -13.90 -7.22
C GLY A 165 -10.78 -15.08 -7.63
N ALA A 166 -12.03 -15.09 -7.15
CA ALA A 166 -12.98 -16.17 -7.42
C ALA A 166 -13.34 -16.28 -8.91
N LEU A 167 -13.63 -15.16 -9.57
CA LEU A 167 -14.03 -15.13 -10.98
C LEU A 167 -12.89 -15.52 -11.92
N ASP A 168 -11.67 -15.06 -11.63
CA ASP A 168 -10.52 -15.33 -12.50
C ASP A 168 -10.15 -16.81 -12.56
N VAL A 169 -10.45 -17.58 -11.51
CA VAL A 169 -10.27 -19.05 -11.49
C VAL A 169 -11.57 -19.82 -11.71
N ARG A 170 -12.66 -19.10 -12.04
CA ARG A 170 -14.00 -19.65 -12.23
C ARG A 170 -14.44 -20.55 -11.07
N ALA A 171 -14.25 -20.07 -9.84
CA ALA A 171 -14.64 -20.80 -8.64
C ALA A 171 -16.15 -21.11 -8.67
N THR A 172 -16.53 -22.35 -8.34
CA THR A 172 -17.94 -22.79 -8.30
C THR A 172 -18.69 -22.29 -7.07
N ALA A 173 -17.97 -21.88 -6.02
CA ALA A 173 -18.52 -21.36 -4.77
C ALA A 173 -17.52 -20.42 -4.08
N ILE A 174 -18.01 -19.67 -3.08
CA ILE A 174 -17.16 -18.95 -2.12
C ILE A 174 -17.11 -19.76 -0.82
N THR A 175 -16.02 -20.49 -0.61
CA THR A 175 -15.83 -21.38 0.57
C THR A 175 -15.41 -20.60 1.82
N GLU A 176 -15.35 -21.25 2.98
CA GLU A 176 -14.83 -20.62 4.20
C GLU A 176 -13.32 -20.37 4.11
N GLU A 177 -12.55 -21.27 3.50
CA GLU A 177 -11.10 -21.13 3.30
C GLU A 177 -10.79 -19.90 2.45
N MET A 178 -11.61 -19.61 1.43
CA MET A 178 -11.49 -18.39 0.63
C MET A 178 -11.75 -17.12 1.46
N LYS A 179 -12.70 -17.17 2.40
CA LYS A 179 -13.01 -16.04 3.29
C LYS A 179 -11.86 -15.81 4.28
N VAL A 180 -11.31 -16.88 4.86
CA VAL A 180 -10.14 -16.82 5.74
C VAL A 180 -8.94 -16.25 4.99
N ALA A 181 -8.64 -16.75 3.79
CA ALA A 181 -7.56 -16.25 2.96
C ALA A 181 -7.72 -14.75 2.62
N ALA A 182 -8.93 -14.29 2.33
CA ALA A 182 -9.22 -12.88 2.11
C ALA A 182 -8.99 -12.02 3.37
N ALA A 183 -9.46 -12.48 4.53
CA ALA A 183 -9.29 -11.78 5.79
C ALA A 183 -7.81 -11.68 6.19
N MET A 184 -7.06 -12.77 6.07
CA MET A 184 -5.62 -12.79 6.31
C MET A 184 -4.87 -11.85 5.36
N ALA A 185 -5.18 -11.88 4.06
CA ALA A 185 -4.53 -10.99 3.09
C ALA A 185 -4.77 -9.51 3.37
N LEU A 186 -5.99 -9.14 3.80
CA LEU A 186 -6.30 -7.77 4.24
C LEU A 186 -5.56 -7.39 5.52
N ALA A 187 -5.52 -8.30 6.49
CA ALA A 187 -4.83 -8.08 7.76
C ALA A 187 -3.32 -7.86 7.54
N GLU A 188 -2.69 -8.72 6.72
CA GLU A 188 -1.28 -8.60 6.35
C GLU A 188 -0.98 -7.33 5.56
N LEU A 189 -1.87 -6.92 4.65
CA LEU A 189 -1.70 -5.70 3.86
C LEU A 189 -1.68 -4.45 4.75
N ALA A 190 -2.55 -4.37 5.77
CA ALA A 190 -2.56 -3.24 6.70
C ALA A 190 -1.27 -3.12 7.52
N ARG A 191 -0.49 -4.20 7.65
CA ARG A 191 0.81 -4.22 8.34
C ARG A 191 1.97 -3.78 7.44
N LYS A 192 1.72 -3.52 6.15
CA LYS A 192 2.73 -3.05 5.19
C LYS A 192 2.70 -1.53 5.07
N ASP A 193 3.86 -0.95 4.76
CA ASP A 193 4.02 0.48 4.51
C ASP A 193 2.99 1.00 3.51
N VAL A 194 2.31 2.08 3.84
CA VAL A 194 1.23 2.61 3.02
C VAL A 194 1.81 3.51 1.91
N PRO A 195 1.50 3.24 0.62
CA PRO A 195 1.98 4.05 -0.48
C PRO A 195 1.52 5.50 -0.39
N GLU A 196 2.38 6.41 -0.86
CA GLU A 196 2.10 7.86 -0.87
C GLU A 196 0.80 8.19 -1.63
N VAL A 197 0.45 7.46 -2.70
CA VAL A 197 -0.80 7.66 -3.43
C VAL A 197 -2.05 7.49 -2.54
N VAL A 198 -1.98 6.63 -1.53
CA VAL A 198 -3.07 6.46 -0.56
C VAL A 198 -3.06 7.62 0.43
N ALA A 199 -1.89 8.01 0.94
CA ALA A 199 -1.78 9.16 1.84
C ALA A 199 -2.29 10.46 1.19
N GLN A 200 -1.92 10.71 -0.07
CA GLN A 200 -2.40 11.85 -0.85
C GLN A 200 -3.92 11.81 -1.09
N ALA A 201 -4.51 10.63 -1.33
CA ALA A 201 -5.95 10.50 -1.57
C ALA A 201 -6.81 10.79 -0.34
N TYR A 202 -6.26 10.58 0.86
CA TYR A 202 -6.98 10.79 2.13
C TYR A 202 -6.47 12.00 2.94
N GLY A 203 -5.35 12.62 2.52
CA GLY A 203 -4.79 13.81 3.16
C GLY A 203 -4.09 13.55 4.50
N GLU A 204 -3.72 12.30 4.77
CA GLU A 204 -3.08 11.89 6.03
C GLU A 204 -2.15 10.68 5.79
N ASP A 205 -1.11 10.55 6.63
CA ASP A 205 -0.23 9.39 6.62
C ASP A 205 -0.82 8.25 7.45
N PHE A 206 -0.66 7.02 6.94
CA PHE A 206 -1.14 5.83 7.61
C PHE A 206 0.00 4.90 8.00
N SER A 207 -0.02 4.44 9.24
CA SER A 207 0.90 3.42 9.74
C SER A 207 0.13 2.44 10.61
N PHE A 208 0.51 1.16 10.55
CA PHE A 208 -0.14 0.10 11.31
C PHE A 208 -0.18 0.43 12.81
N GLY A 209 -1.37 0.40 13.40
CA GLY A 209 -1.57 0.78 14.81
C GLY A 209 -3.03 0.85 15.20
N ARG A 210 -3.32 1.37 16.41
CA ARG A 210 -4.68 1.42 16.97
C ARG A 210 -5.70 2.17 16.09
N ASN A 211 -5.22 3.12 15.29
CA ASN A 211 -6.04 3.94 14.39
C ASN A 211 -5.96 3.44 12.92
N TYR A 212 -5.22 2.36 12.65
CA TYR A 212 -5.10 1.77 11.33
C TYR A 212 -4.87 0.25 11.43
N ILE A 213 -5.95 -0.50 11.60
CA ILE A 213 -5.94 -1.96 11.66
C ILE A 213 -6.43 -2.62 10.38
N ILE A 214 -6.89 -1.83 9.40
CA ILE A 214 -7.45 -2.33 8.15
C ILE A 214 -7.14 -1.35 7.01
N PRO A 215 -6.83 -1.82 5.78
CA PRO A 215 -6.50 -0.93 4.68
C PRO A 215 -7.70 -0.05 4.28
N LYS A 216 -7.42 1.09 3.65
CA LYS A 216 -8.47 1.97 3.12
C LYS A 216 -9.08 1.39 1.84
N PRO A 217 -10.39 1.59 1.58
CA PRO A 217 -11.08 1.03 0.41
C PRO A 217 -10.44 1.30 -0.96
N PHE A 218 -9.81 2.47 -1.13
CA PHE A 218 -9.17 2.87 -2.37
C PHE A 218 -7.66 2.56 -2.42
N ASP A 219 -7.14 1.77 -1.48
CA ASP A 219 -5.76 1.29 -1.57
C ASP A 219 -5.62 0.33 -2.77
N PRO A 220 -4.84 0.69 -3.81
CA PRO A 220 -4.72 -0.14 -5.01
C PRO A 220 -4.12 -1.52 -4.71
N ARG A 221 -3.40 -1.68 -3.61
CA ARG A 221 -2.79 -2.96 -3.25
C ARG A 221 -3.82 -4.00 -2.84
N VAL A 222 -5.03 -3.60 -2.43
CA VAL A 222 -6.07 -4.53 -1.95
C VAL A 222 -6.36 -5.62 -2.98
N ILE A 223 -6.56 -5.28 -4.25
CA ILE A 223 -6.78 -6.28 -5.31
C ILE A 223 -5.55 -7.17 -5.50
N GLN A 224 -4.34 -6.60 -5.40
CA GLN A 224 -3.08 -7.33 -5.60
C GLN A 224 -2.79 -8.34 -4.50
N TRP A 225 -3.36 -8.15 -3.30
CA TRP A 225 -3.19 -9.03 -2.15
C TRP A 225 -4.34 -10.02 -2.02
N VAL A 226 -5.58 -9.53 -2.07
CA VAL A 226 -6.77 -10.34 -1.82
C VAL A 226 -7.08 -11.27 -2.98
N ALA A 227 -6.98 -10.80 -4.23
CA ALA A 227 -7.37 -11.63 -5.38
C ALA A 227 -6.49 -12.89 -5.53
N PRO A 228 -5.14 -12.82 -5.43
CA PRO A 228 -4.31 -14.01 -5.46
C PRO A 228 -4.57 -14.96 -4.29
N ALA A 229 -4.77 -14.44 -3.08
CA ALA A 229 -5.05 -15.27 -1.89
C ALA A 229 -6.36 -16.06 -2.06
N VAL A 230 -7.42 -15.40 -2.54
CA VAL A 230 -8.71 -16.03 -2.80
C VAL A 230 -8.64 -17.03 -3.96
N ALA A 231 -7.95 -16.69 -5.04
CA ALA A 231 -7.76 -17.59 -6.18
C ALA A 231 -6.98 -18.85 -5.78
N LYS A 232 -5.93 -18.70 -4.96
CA LYS A 232 -5.16 -19.81 -4.41
C LYS A 232 -6.04 -20.70 -3.53
N ALA A 233 -6.78 -20.12 -2.58
CA ALA A 233 -7.68 -20.88 -1.71
C ALA A 233 -8.77 -21.64 -2.49
N ALA A 234 -9.32 -21.03 -3.55
CA ALA A 234 -10.27 -21.69 -4.44
C ALA A 234 -9.65 -22.89 -5.18
N PHE A 235 -8.38 -22.76 -5.61
CA PHE A 235 -7.64 -23.84 -6.27
C PHE A 235 -7.31 -24.97 -5.29
N ASP A 236 -6.70 -24.65 -4.15
CA ASP A 236 -6.35 -25.61 -3.11
C ASP A 236 -7.59 -26.36 -2.58
N GLY A 237 -8.73 -25.65 -2.45
CA GLY A 237 -10.01 -26.22 -2.02
C GLY A 237 -10.77 -26.98 -3.10
N GLY A 238 -10.23 -27.11 -4.32
CA GLY A 238 -10.84 -27.88 -5.40
C GLY A 238 -12.11 -27.29 -6.01
N VAL A 239 -12.40 -26.01 -5.77
CA VAL A 239 -13.57 -25.31 -6.33
C VAL A 239 -13.24 -24.47 -7.58
N ALA A 240 -11.95 -24.27 -7.89
CA ALA A 240 -11.51 -23.64 -9.13
C ALA A 240 -11.72 -24.56 -10.34
N GLN A 241 -12.18 -23.99 -11.47
CA GLN A 241 -12.43 -24.75 -12.70
C GLN A 241 -11.32 -24.64 -13.75
N ILE A 242 -10.26 -23.87 -13.46
CA ILE A 242 -9.09 -23.74 -14.34
C ILE A 242 -7.80 -23.91 -13.52
N PRO A 243 -6.68 -24.31 -14.16
CA PRO A 243 -5.38 -24.35 -13.50
C PRO A 243 -4.97 -22.98 -12.95
N PHE A 244 -4.31 -22.98 -11.80
CA PHE A 244 -3.82 -21.77 -11.14
C PHE A 244 -2.29 -21.80 -11.00
N ASP A 245 -1.63 -20.80 -11.57
CA ASP A 245 -0.22 -20.48 -11.33
C ASP A 245 -0.17 -19.19 -10.52
N GLU A 246 0.23 -19.31 -9.25
CA GLU A 246 0.25 -18.18 -8.32
C GLU A 246 1.21 -17.07 -8.78
N GLY A 247 2.39 -17.43 -9.30
CA GLY A 247 3.41 -16.47 -9.73
C GLY A 247 2.92 -15.64 -10.91
N ALA A 248 2.41 -16.32 -11.95
CA ALA A 248 1.84 -15.67 -13.12
C ALA A 248 0.61 -14.82 -12.76
N TYR A 249 -0.24 -15.32 -11.86
CA TYR A 249 -1.43 -14.59 -11.42
C TYR A 249 -1.10 -13.32 -10.66
N ARG A 250 -0.13 -13.37 -9.72
CA ARG A 250 0.35 -12.19 -8.99
C ARG A 250 0.98 -11.16 -9.93
N GLU A 251 1.72 -11.59 -10.95
CA GLU A 251 2.24 -10.68 -11.99
C GLU A 251 1.11 -10.01 -12.78
N ARG A 252 0.07 -10.78 -13.17
CA ARG A 252 -1.12 -10.24 -13.83
C ARG A 252 -1.85 -9.22 -12.96
N MET A 253 -2.10 -9.51 -11.68
CA MET A 253 -2.78 -8.56 -10.77
C MET A 253 -1.99 -7.25 -10.61
N ARG A 254 -0.67 -7.32 -10.51
CA ARG A 254 0.21 -6.14 -10.50
C ARG A 254 0.11 -5.29 -11.76
N SER A 255 -0.25 -5.89 -12.91
CA SER A 255 -0.41 -5.16 -14.18
C SER A 255 -1.77 -4.47 -14.34
N LEU A 256 -2.83 -4.94 -13.67
CA LEU A 256 -4.21 -4.47 -13.88
C LEU A 256 -4.49 -3.05 -13.37
N LEU A 257 -3.81 -2.62 -12.31
CA LEU A 257 -4.00 -1.28 -11.74
C LEU A 257 -3.02 -0.25 -12.32
N GLY A 258 -2.28 -0.65 -13.35
CA GLY A 258 -1.13 0.05 -13.87
C GLY A 258 -1.17 0.26 -15.36
N GLY A 259 -2.26 0.80 -15.92
CA GLY A 259 -2.32 1.09 -17.37
C GLY A 259 -1.11 1.91 -17.87
N SER A 260 -0.61 2.84 -17.05
CA SER A 260 0.63 3.57 -17.28
C SER A 260 1.90 2.75 -16.96
N THR A 261 1.88 1.93 -15.91
CA THR A 261 3.04 1.12 -15.45
C THR A 261 3.29 -0.14 -16.29
N ALA A 262 2.29 -0.75 -16.94
CA ALA A 262 2.49 -1.89 -17.84
C ALA A 262 3.18 -1.45 -19.14
N VAL A 263 2.78 -0.30 -19.68
CA VAL A 263 3.44 0.36 -20.81
C VAL A 263 4.86 0.78 -20.41
N LEU A 264 5.03 1.45 -19.27
CA LEU A 264 6.34 1.82 -18.74
C LEU A 264 7.23 0.58 -18.51
N ARG A 265 6.68 -0.52 -17.98
CA ARG A 265 7.41 -1.76 -17.75
C ARG A 265 7.87 -2.43 -19.05
N ARG A 266 7.13 -2.29 -20.15
CA ARG A 266 7.60 -2.72 -21.49
C ARG A 266 8.83 -1.90 -21.92
N PHE A 267 8.83 -0.59 -21.64
CA PHE A 267 9.99 0.26 -21.91
C PHE A 267 11.18 -0.06 -21.00
N VAL A 268 10.95 -0.28 -19.71
CA VAL A 268 12.00 -0.68 -18.75
C VAL A 268 12.62 -2.02 -19.14
N ARG A 269 11.82 -3.05 -19.47
CA ARG A 269 12.35 -4.34 -19.94
C ARG A 269 13.15 -4.21 -21.24
N ARG A 270 12.73 -3.34 -22.15
CA ARG A 270 13.47 -3.07 -23.39
C ARG A 270 14.80 -2.36 -23.10
N ALA A 271 14.81 -1.40 -22.18
CA ALA A 271 16.02 -0.70 -21.76
C ALA A 271 17.02 -1.66 -21.08
N GLN A 272 16.54 -2.57 -20.23
CA GLN A 272 17.38 -3.59 -19.56
C GLN A 272 18.09 -4.55 -20.52
N GLN A 273 17.55 -4.79 -21.71
CA GLN A 273 18.16 -5.66 -22.72
C GLN A 273 19.35 -5.00 -23.45
N ASP A 274 19.36 -3.68 -23.54
CA ASP A 274 20.38 -2.88 -24.21
C ASP A 274 20.60 -1.58 -23.43
N PRO A 275 21.22 -1.65 -22.23
CA PRO A 275 21.36 -0.49 -21.34
C PRO A 275 22.18 0.62 -22.00
N LYS A 276 21.54 1.78 -22.20
CA LYS A 276 22.15 2.95 -22.84
C LYS A 276 22.97 3.79 -21.87
N ARG A 277 23.99 4.49 -22.38
CA ARG A 277 24.78 5.46 -21.64
C ARG A 277 24.04 6.80 -21.62
N LEU A 278 23.54 7.21 -20.46
CA LEU A 278 22.76 8.45 -20.33
C LEU A 278 23.53 9.49 -19.53
N ALA A 279 23.72 10.68 -20.12
CA ALA A 279 24.37 11.80 -19.48
C ALA A 279 23.39 12.57 -18.59
N PHE A 280 23.77 12.81 -17.33
CA PHE A 280 23.02 13.59 -16.35
C PHE A 280 23.81 14.84 -15.98
N THR A 281 23.30 16.02 -16.35
CA THR A 281 24.03 17.29 -16.25
C THR A 281 23.98 17.93 -14.86
N GLU A 282 23.13 17.41 -13.99
CA GLU A 282 22.81 17.95 -12.68
C GLU A 282 23.11 16.91 -11.58
N ALA A 283 24.20 16.17 -11.74
CA ALA A 283 24.59 15.09 -10.83
C ALA A 283 24.93 15.57 -9.40
N GLU A 284 25.05 16.88 -9.18
CA GLU A 284 25.19 17.49 -7.86
C GLU A 284 23.82 17.73 -7.16
N ASP A 285 22.73 17.16 -7.68
CA ASP A 285 21.40 17.19 -7.06
C ASP A 285 21.04 15.81 -6.48
N SER A 286 20.62 15.76 -5.22
CA SER A 286 20.30 14.48 -4.54
C SER A 286 19.17 13.72 -5.22
N ARG A 287 18.21 14.40 -5.86
CA ARG A 287 17.10 13.76 -6.58
C ARG A 287 17.59 13.04 -7.84
N ILE A 288 18.60 13.60 -8.51
CA ILE A 288 19.23 12.98 -9.68
C ILE A 288 20.05 11.76 -9.25
N LEU A 289 20.80 11.86 -8.14
CA LEU A 289 21.56 10.75 -7.60
C LEU A 289 20.66 9.58 -7.18
N GLU A 290 19.54 9.86 -6.52
CA GLU A 290 18.56 8.84 -6.13
C GLU A 290 17.92 8.17 -7.36
N ALA A 291 17.59 8.94 -8.39
CA ALA A 291 17.10 8.37 -9.65
C ALA A 291 18.16 7.49 -10.33
N CYS A 292 19.43 7.89 -10.31
CA CYS A 292 20.53 7.11 -10.85
C CYS A 292 20.75 5.81 -10.08
N ARG A 293 20.61 5.81 -8.75
CA ARG A 293 20.65 4.60 -7.92
C ARG A 293 19.63 3.58 -8.40
N ILE A 294 18.37 3.99 -8.53
CA ILE A 294 17.29 3.12 -9.03
C ILE A 294 17.62 2.58 -10.43
N MET A 295 18.13 3.43 -11.32
CA MET A 295 18.48 3.02 -12.69
C MET A 295 19.64 2.01 -12.73
N ILE A 296 20.62 2.13 -11.82
CA ILE A 296 21.73 1.18 -11.68
C ILE A 296 21.24 -0.14 -11.10
N ASP A 297 20.51 -0.09 -9.99
CA ASP A 297 19.98 -1.26 -9.28
C ASP A 297 19.07 -2.10 -10.19
N GLU A 298 18.21 -1.42 -10.97
CA GLU A 298 17.32 -2.06 -11.93
C GLU A 298 17.96 -2.33 -13.30
N LYS A 299 19.26 -2.01 -13.50
CA LYS A 299 20.00 -2.23 -14.75
C LYS A 299 19.32 -1.60 -15.98
N ILE A 300 18.73 -0.43 -15.83
CA ILE A 300 17.96 0.27 -16.88
C ILE A 300 18.89 0.96 -17.88
N CYS A 301 19.94 1.62 -17.37
CA CYS A 301 20.92 2.37 -18.16
C CYS A 301 22.25 2.41 -17.40
N ARG A 302 23.29 2.97 -18.05
CA ARG A 302 24.58 3.29 -17.42
C ARG A 302 24.68 4.82 -17.27
N PRO A 303 24.44 5.39 -16.08
CA PRO A 303 24.52 6.83 -15.88
C PRO A 303 25.94 7.38 -16.09
N GLN A 304 26.04 8.53 -16.74
CA GLN A 304 27.23 9.36 -16.82
C GLN A 304 26.94 10.66 -16.06
N LEU A 305 27.42 10.73 -14.82
CA LEU A 305 27.18 11.81 -13.88
C LEU A 305 28.13 12.98 -14.18
N ILE A 306 27.61 14.10 -14.67
CA ILE A 306 28.41 15.26 -15.03
C ILE A 306 28.40 16.26 -13.85
N GLY A 307 29.58 16.52 -13.29
CA GLY A 307 29.74 17.45 -12.17
C GLY A 307 31.06 17.26 -11.42
N ASP A 308 31.21 17.97 -10.30
CA ASP A 308 32.39 17.85 -9.45
C ASP A 308 32.39 16.51 -8.69
N PRO A 309 33.42 15.66 -8.83
CA PRO A 309 33.44 14.33 -8.22
C PRO A 309 33.44 14.36 -6.69
N GLU A 310 34.01 15.37 -6.06
CA GLU A 310 34.02 15.48 -4.60
C GLU A 310 32.63 15.88 -4.10
N ARG A 311 31.97 16.84 -4.76
CA ARG A 311 30.62 17.26 -4.40
C ARG A 311 29.59 16.15 -4.59
N ILE A 312 29.66 15.43 -5.71
CA ILE A 312 28.78 14.29 -5.98
C ILE A 312 28.89 13.25 -4.85
N ARG A 313 30.11 12.84 -4.50
CA ARG A 313 30.33 11.86 -3.41
C ARG A 313 29.89 12.39 -2.05
N ALA A 314 30.13 13.67 -1.76
CA ALA A 314 29.72 14.28 -0.50
C ALA A 314 28.19 14.34 -0.34
N ILE A 315 27.46 14.64 -1.42
CA ILE A 315 25.99 14.67 -1.41
C ILE A 315 25.43 13.25 -1.27
N ALA A 316 25.97 12.28 -2.02
CA ALA A 316 25.59 10.88 -1.90
C ALA A 316 25.78 10.37 -0.46
N GLY A 317 26.95 10.61 0.15
CA GLY A 317 27.23 10.18 1.51
C GLY A 317 26.39 10.88 2.58
N LYS A 318 26.05 12.17 2.40
CA LYS A 318 25.19 12.90 3.34
C LYS A 318 23.74 12.40 3.34
N GLN A 319 23.26 11.90 2.20
CA GLN A 319 21.88 11.46 1.99
C GLN A 319 21.74 9.94 2.04
N ASP A 320 22.80 9.20 2.42
CA ASP A 320 22.82 7.74 2.48
C ASP A 320 22.47 7.07 1.14
N ILE A 321 22.89 7.68 0.02
CA ILE A 321 22.67 7.16 -1.33
C ILE A 321 23.86 6.28 -1.72
N GLU A 322 23.67 4.97 -1.65
CA GLU A 322 24.67 3.99 -2.09
C GLU A 322 24.57 3.76 -3.61
N LEU A 323 25.65 4.05 -4.35
CA LEU A 323 25.75 3.80 -5.80
C LEU A 323 26.84 2.74 -6.05
N ASP A 324 26.51 1.66 -6.77
CA ASP A 324 27.51 0.67 -7.21
C ASP A 324 28.54 1.34 -8.15
N PRO A 325 29.82 1.45 -7.76
CA PRO A 325 30.85 2.10 -8.57
C PRO A 325 31.08 1.49 -9.95
N SER A 326 30.63 0.26 -10.19
CA SER A 326 30.71 -0.40 -11.49
C SER A 326 29.57 0.00 -12.45
N GLY A 327 28.51 0.62 -11.92
CA GLY A 327 27.28 0.95 -12.63
C GLY A 327 27.24 2.32 -13.29
N TYR A 328 28.21 3.20 -13.05
CA TYR A 328 28.19 4.58 -13.53
C TYR A 328 29.60 5.17 -13.75
N ASP A 329 29.66 6.30 -14.44
CA ASP A 329 30.89 7.08 -14.63
C ASP A 329 30.69 8.51 -14.12
N ILE A 330 31.68 9.11 -13.43
CA ILE A 330 31.67 10.53 -13.06
C ILE A 330 32.60 11.29 -14.00
N LEU A 331 32.08 12.39 -14.58
CA LEU A 331 32.80 13.22 -15.54
C LEU A 331 32.77 14.68 -15.09
N ASP A 332 33.94 15.29 -14.91
CA ASP A 332 34.04 16.73 -14.66
C ASP A 332 34.45 17.46 -15.95
N PRO A 333 33.57 18.28 -16.55
CA PRO A 333 33.86 19.01 -17.78
C PRO A 333 35.13 19.87 -17.71
N ARG A 334 35.55 20.29 -16.52
CA ARG A 334 36.72 21.17 -16.33
C ARG A 334 38.05 20.42 -16.42
N THR A 335 38.04 19.12 -16.12
CA THR A 335 39.25 18.28 -16.05
C THR A 335 39.22 17.11 -17.03
N ASP A 336 38.09 16.84 -17.69
CA ASP A 336 37.96 15.78 -18.67
C ASP A 336 38.87 16.00 -19.89
N SER A 337 39.63 14.96 -20.27
CA SER A 337 40.55 14.96 -21.41
C SER A 337 39.91 15.34 -22.75
N ARG A 338 38.58 15.19 -22.89
CA ARG A 338 37.84 15.48 -24.12
C ARG A 338 37.48 16.95 -24.28
N LEU A 339 37.66 17.79 -23.24
CA LEU A 339 37.28 19.20 -23.23
C LEU A 339 37.78 19.96 -24.46
N GLU A 340 39.07 19.86 -24.80
CA GLU A 340 39.65 20.59 -25.93
C GLU A 340 39.05 20.15 -27.26
N ALA A 341 38.93 18.83 -27.47
CA ALA A 341 38.38 18.26 -28.70
C ALA A 341 36.91 18.63 -28.91
N TYR A 342 36.14 18.70 -27.82
CA TYR A 342 34.75 19.13 -27.82
C TYR A 342 34.62 20.64 -28.07
N ALA A 343 35.46 21.46 -27.43
CA ALA A 343 35.48 22.90 -27.64
C ALA A 343 35.85 23.27 -29.09
N ASP A 344 36.86 22.61 -29.66
CA ASP A 344 37.26 22.77 -31.06
C ASP A 344 36.13 22.46 -32.04
N GLN A 345 35.34 21.42 -31.75
CA GLN A 345 34.18 21.11 -32.58
C GLN A 345 33.10 22.19 -32.49
N LEU A 346 32.77 22.62 -31.28
CA LEU A 346 31.78 23.68 -31.08
C LEU A 346 32.21 24.94 -31.83
N TYR A 347 33.49 25.31 -31.74
CA TYR A 347 34.07 26.40 -32.50
C TYR A 347 33.91 26.21 -34.01
N ARG A 348 34.28 25.05 -34.57
CA ARG A 348 34.10 24.77 -36.01
C ARG A 348 32.64 24.88 -36.46
N GLN A 349 31.70 24.42 -35.64
CA GLN A 349 30.26 24.47 -35.93
C GLN A 349 29.65 25.88 -35.80
N ARG A 350 30.25 26.75 -34.97
CA ARG A 350 29.64 28.02 -34.53
C ARG A 350 30.50 29.26 -34.74
N SER A 351 31.68 29.17 -35.34
CA SER A 351 32.55 30.32 -35.64
C SER A 351 31.83 31.42 -36.42
N ARG A 352 31.04 31.04 -37.44
CA ARG A 352 30.20 31.97 -38.23
C ARG A 352 29.01 32.56 -37.47
N LYS A 353 28.72 32.07 -36.27
CA LYS A 353 27.65 32.55 -35.38
C LYS A 353 28.22 33.22 -34.11
N GLY A 354 29.46 33.71 -34.18
CA GLY A 354 30.06 34.53 -33.12
C GLY A 354 30.69 33.74 -31.96
N VAL A 355 30.87 32.42 -32.10
CA VAL A 355 31.60 31.63 -31.10
C VAL A 355 33.08 31.58 -31.46
N ASP A 356 33.93 32.24 -30.66
CA ASP A 356 35.38 32.12 -30.76
C ASP A 356 35.92 30.92 -29.94
N GLN A 357 37.23 30.65 -30.00
CA GLN A 357 37.84 29.51 -29.31
C GLN A 357 37.74 29.63 -27.78
N VAL A 358 37.86 30.84 -27.23
CA VAL A 358 37.82 31.08 -25.78
C VAL A 358 36.40 30.84 -25.26
N LEU A 359 35.40 31.36 -25.96
CA LEU A 359 33.99 31.14 -25.65
C LEU A 359 33.60 29.68 -25.84
N ALA A 360 34.07 29.01 -26.90
CA ALA A 360 33.81 27.59 -27.11
C ALA A 360 34.32 26.73 -25.94
N ARG A 361 35.56 26.98 -25.49
CA ARG A 361 36.14 26.33 -24.30
C ARG A 361 35.32 26.62 -23.04
N THR A 362 34.97 27.89 -22.82
CA THR A 362 34.19 28.31 -21.64
C THR A 362 32.81 27.68 -21.60
N LEU A 363 32.13 27.60 -22.75
CA LEU A 363 30.84 26.93 -22.87
C LEU A 363 30.98 25.43 -22.62
N MET A 364 32.04 24.81 -23.15
CA MET A 364 32.25 23.37 -23.01
C MET A 364 32.54 22.92 -21.56
N GLN A 365 32.97 23.83 -20.68
CA GLN A 365 33.06 23.56 -19.24
C GLN A 365 31.69 23.51 -18.54
N ARG A 366 30.60 23.92 -19.21
CA ARG A 366 29.25 23.87 -18.64
C ARG A 366 28.63 22.49 -18.86
N PRO A 367 28.05 21.85 -17.82
CA PRO A 367 27.48 20.50 -17.91
C PRO A 367 26.53 20.29 -19.09
N ASN A 368 25.62 21.23 -19.36
CA ASN A 368 24.67 21.09 -20.48
C ASN A 368 25.34 21.11 -21.86
N TYR A 369 26.37 21.93 -22.07
CA TYR A 369 27.11 21.96 -23.34
C TYR A 369 27.99 20.71 -23.48
N PHE A 370 28.65 20.31 -22.39
CA PHE A 370 29.48 19.11 -22.35
C PHE A 370 28.66 17.85 -22.63
N GLY A 371 27.58 17.64 -21.88
CA GLY A 371 26.69 16.48 -22.06
C GLY A 371 26.01 16.46 -23.43
N THR A 372 25.63 17.62 -23.97
CA THR A 372 25.10 17.67 -25.34
C THR A 372 26.15 17.27 -26.37
N MET A 373 27.40 17.71 -26.19
CA MET A 373 28.49 17.34 -27.09
C MET A 373 28.84 15.85 -26.99
N MET A 374 28.75 15.25 -25.81
CA MET A 374 28.89 13.80 -25.63
C MET A 374 27.88 13.04 -26.49
N VAL A 375 26.61 13.48 -26.52
CA VAL A 375 25.58 12.88 -27.39
C VAL A 375 25.93 13.05 -28.87
N ALA A 376 26.32 14.26 -29.28
CA ALA A 376 26.67 14.54 -30.67
C ALA A 376 27.90 13.75 -31.18
N ARG A 377 28.78 13.31 -30.26
CA ARG A 377 29.96 12.48 -30.56
C ARG A 377 29.75 10.98 -30.38
N GLY A 378 28.60 10.55 -29.85
CA GLY A 378 28.32 9.14 -29.55
C GLY A 378 29.00 8.64 -28.26
N ASP A 379 29.50 9.55 -27.42
CA ASP A 379 30.06 9.25 -26.10
C ASP A 379 28.96 9.03 -25.05
N ALA A 380 27.76 9.56 -25.32
CA ALA A 380 26.51 9.27 -24.64
C ALA A 380 25.42 8.95 -25.68
N ASP A 381 24.45 8.11 -25.32
CA ASP A 381 23.32 7.75 -26.17
C ASP A 381 22.11 8.68 -25.95
N GLY A 382 22.11 9.45 -24.85
CA GLY A 382 21.08 10.43 -24.51
C GLY A 382 21.50 11.36 -23.38
N LEU A 383 20.72 12.42 -23.18
CA LEU A 383 20.95 13.47 -22.18
C LEU A 383 19.67 13.71 -21.38
N VAL A 384 19.79 13.82 -20.06
CA VAL A 384 18.71 14.23 -19.15
C VAL A 384 19.17 15.47 -18.37
N SER A 385 18.34 16.52 -18.42
CA SER A 385 18.64 17.84 -17.83
C SER A 385 17.34 18.63 -17.61
N GLY A 386 17.34 19.55 -16.64
CA GLY A 386 16.28 20.55 -16.44
C GLY A 386 15.74 20.67 -15.03
N ILE A 387 16.39 20.08 -14.03
CA ILE A 387 15.92 20.14 -12.64
C ILE A 387 16.23 21.49 -11.96
N ASN A 388 17.35 22.09 -12.35
CA ASN A 388 17.95 23.33 -11.85
C ASN A 388 18.16 24.38 -12.95
N TYR A 389 17.93 24.02 -14.23
CA TYR A 389 18.08 24.92 -15.38
C TYR A 389 16.75 25.40 -15.96
N SER A 390 16.76 26.63 -16.48
CA SER A 390 15.63 27.13 -17.25
C SER A 390 15.52 26.44 -18.62
N TYR A 391 14.31 26.35 -19.17
CA TYR A 391 14.07 25.72 -20.48
C TYR A 391 15.01 26.22 -21.60
N PRO A 392 15.30 27.54 -21.73
CA PRO A 392 16.25 28.02 -22.73
C PRO A 392 17.69 27.54 -22.51
N GLU A 393 18.12 27.33 -21.28
CA GLU A 393 19.48 26.87 -20.94
C GLU A 393 19.70 25.40 -21.27
N THR A 394 18.64 24.60 -21.23
CA THR A 394 18.68 23.17 -21.60
C THR A 394 18.57 22.98 -23.11
N ILE A 395 17.69 23.72 -23.78
CA ILE A 395 17.40 23.53 -25.21
C ILE A 395 18.42 24.19 -26.13
N ARG A 396 18.97 25.35 -25.74
CA ARG A 396 19.93 26.08 -26.60
C ARG A 396 21.17 25.25 -26.97
N PRO A 397 21.85 24.54 -26.04
CA PRO A 397 22.96 23.67 -26.38
C PRO A 397 22.56 22.59 -27.40
N ALA A 398 21.41 21.93 -27.19
CA ALA A 398 20.89 20.89 -28.10
C ALA A 398 20.70 21.43 -29.53
N LEU A 399 20.06 22.59 -29.68
CA LEU A 399 19.87 23.24 -30.99
C LEU A 399 21.19 23.69 -31.63
N GLN A 400 22.18 24.07 -30.83
CA GLN A 400 23.46 24.58 -31.33
C GLN A 400 24.41 23.47 -31.78
N ILE A 401 24.41 22.33 -31.10
CA ILE A 401 25.37 21.23 -31.25
C ILE A 401 24.79 20.06 -32.06
N VAL A 402 23.59 19.58 -31.69
CA VAL A 402 22.92 18.44 -32.34
C VAL A 402 22.10 18.92 -33.54
N GLY A 403 21.40 20.03 -33.38
CA GLY A 403 20.52 20.60 -34.42
C GLY A 403 19.06 20.17 -34.26
N LEU A 404 18.23 20.58 -35.23
CA LEU A 404 16.85 20.08 -35.37
C LEU A 404 16.92 18.84 -36.26
N ALA A 405 16.32 17.74 -35.80
CA ALA A 405 16.21 16.50 -36.58
C ALA A 405 15.32 16.68 -37.81
#